data_AF-A0A0F4TEH8-F1
#
_entry.id   AF-A0A0F4TEH8-F1
#
_cell.length_a   1.000
_cell.length_b   1.000
_cell.length_c   1.000
_cell.angle_alpha   90.00
_cell.angle_beta   90.00
_cell.angle_gamma   90.00
#
_symmetry.space_group_name_H-M   'P 1'
#
loop_
_entity.id
_entity.type
_entity.pdbx_description
1 polymer ?
#
loop_
_entity_poly.entity_id
_entity_poly.type
_entity_poly.pdbx_seq_one_letter_code
_entity_poly.pdbx_strand_id
1 'polypeptide(L)'
;MRVSSKIGKVLAVTVMLMTFGVLSEECMRDNSNLQVSHELKTKKNLICIVRGNDEVVIFVYRNSEKNVPLSRNVMLLEKSDIAEEVVRLEPFSDGFRMYLEYPNNIYIVGVDADAEHIVESSVLVKINAVVPDAPPQQMSLVLTSNVLSALRFETLTRSQAFDQGVLSLEKPLSARITAQKTKVSYLPGLSSLSEMHLAQGDSVDVVGFKGGWIKINYKASNDLHESSGWVLLADIL
;
A
#
# COMPACT_ATOMS: atom_id res chain seq x y z
N MET A 1 44.75 18.64 33.69
CA MET A 1 44.82 19.77 32.71
C MET A 1 45.53 19.24 31.48
N ARG A 2 45.04 19.27 30.24
CA ARG A 2 44.12 20.18 29.55
C ARG A 2 43.11 19.41 28.69
N VAL A 3 41.92 19.99 28.68
CA VAL A 3 40.77 19.74 27.82
C VAL A 3 41.09 20.20 26.40
N SER A 4 40.61 19.46 25.39
CA SER A 4 40.30 20.04 24.07
C SER A 4 39.12 19.30 23.45
N SER A 5 37.93 19.77 23.80
CA SER A 5 36.67 19.57 23.10
C SER A 5 36.73 20.21 21.71
N LYS A 6 36.15 19.57 20.69
CA LYS A 6 35.45 20.28 19.62
C LYS A 6 34.62 19.34 18.72
N ILE A 7 33.35 19.73 18.61
CA ILE A 7 32.48 19.63 17.43
C ILE A 7 31.71 18.31 17.26
N GLY A 8 30.47 18.36 17.74
CA GLY A 8 29.33 17.64 17.18
C GLY A 8 28.08 18.45 17.49
N LYS A 9 27.74 19.40 16.61
CA LYS A 9 26.48 20.14 16.70
C LYS A 9 25.35 19.12 16.49
N VAL A 10 24.74 18.67 17.58
CA VAL A 10 23.48 17.95 17.53
C VAL A 10 22.43 18.95 17.06
N LEU A 11 22.03 18.80 15.81
CA LEU A 11 20.85 19.46 15.27
C LEU A 11 19.65 18.87 16.02
N ALA A 12 19.19 19.56 17.06
CA ALA A 12 17.90 19.28 17.66
C ALA A 12 16.84 19.64 16.62
N VAL A 13 16.40 18.64 15.86
CA VAL A 13 15.20 18.75 15.03
C VAL A 13 14.05 18.89 16.01
N THR A 14 13.56 20.11 16.16
CA THR A 14 12.31 20.40 16.85
C THR A 14 11.20 19.67 16.10
N VAL A 15 10.79 18.52 16.62
CA VAL A 15 9.57 17.85 16.18
C VAL A 15 8.42 18.75 16.61
N MET A 16 7.93 19.54 15.67
CA MET A 16 6.72 20.33 15.83
C MET A 16 5.56 19.34 15.88
N LEU A 17 5.19 18.91 17.08
CA LEU A 17 3.94 18.21 17.34
C LEU A 17 2.80 19.17 17.00
N MET A 18 2.31 19.10 15.75
CA MET A 18 1.05 19.71 15.40
C MET A 18 -0.05 18.93 16.11
N THR A 19 -0.60 19.52 17.18
CA THR A 19 -1.83 19.03 17.79
C THR A 19 -2.96 19.23 16.78
N PHE A 20 -3.31 18.17 16.05
CA PHE A 20 -4.53 18.09 15.25
C PHE A 20 -5.73 18.02 16.20
N GLY A 21 -6.13 19.17 16.72
CA GLY A 21 -7.24 19.32 17.66
C GLY A 21 -8.27 20.32 17.18
N VAL A 22 -8.55 20.36 15.88
CA VAL A 22 -9.69 21.08 15.29
C VAL A 22 -10.21 20.24 14.13
N LEU A 23 -10.82 19.09 14.44
CA LEU A 23 -11.60 18.33 13.44
C LEU A 23 -12.93 19.07 13.26
N SER A 24 -13.28 19.38 12.01
CA SER A 24 -14.20 20.47 11.68
C SER A 24 -15.66 20.13 11.93
N GLU A 25 -16.45 21.17 12.25
CA GLU A 25 -17.93 21.14 12.20
C GLU A 25 -18.48 20.78 10.79
N GLU A 26 -17.66 20.72 9.74
CA GLU A 26 -18.14 20.47 8.38
C GLU A 26 -18.44 18.98 8.14
N CYS A 27 -17.72 18.07 8.81
CA CYS A 27 -17.95 16.62 8.69
C CYS A 27 -19.11 16.09 9.55
N MET A 28 -19.54 16.84 10.57
CA MET A 28 -20.48 16.35 11.58
C MET A 28 -21.41 17.46 12.07
N ARG A 29 -22.58 17.61 11.42
CA ARG A 29 -23.62 18.53 11.92
C ARG A 29 -24.77 17.87 12.67
N ASP A 30 -25.08 16.59 12.42
CA ASP A 30 -26.38 16.04 12.86
C ASP A 30 -26.34 14.72 13.66
N ASN A 31 -25.17 14.17 14.03
CA ASN A 31 -25.14 12.90 14.78
C ASN A 31 -24.07 12.87 15.88
N SER A 32 -24.47 13.04 17.14
CA SER A 32 -23.57 13.08 18.30
C SER A 32 -22.82 11.77 18.57
N ASN A 33 -23.17 10.67 17.90
CA ASN A 33 -22.60 9.33 18.15
C ASN A 33 -21.48 8.94 17.18
N LEU A 34 -21.11 9.83 16.25
CA LEU A 34 -19.99 9.61 15.33
C LEU A 34 -18.76 10.37 15.83
N GLN A 35 -17.57 9.85 15.56
CA GLN A 35 -16.31 10.53 15.80
C GLN A 35 -15.59 10.72 14.47
N VAL A 36 -15.30 11.96 14.08
CA VAL A 36 -14.42 12.21 12.94
C VAL A 36 -13.03 11.66 13.27
N SER A 37 -12.51 10.84 12.40
CA SER A 37 -11.15 10.30 12.49
C SER A 37 -10.22 11.01 11.52
N HIS A 38 -10.69 11.24 10.28
CA HIS A 38 -9.90 11.95 9.26
C HIS A 38 -10.79 12.91 8.49
N GLU A 39 -10.16 13.99 8.03
CA GLU A 39 -10.77 14.99 7.18
C GLU A 39 -9.78 15.38 6.08
N LEU A 40 -10.26 15.46 4.84
CA LEU A 40 -9.50 15.96 3.71
C LEU A 40 -10.36 16.86 2.84
N LYS A 41 -9.90 18.07 2.58
CA LYS A 41 -10.52 18.98 1.62
C LYS A 41 -9.74 19.00 0.30
N THR A 42 -10.41 18.66 -0.79
CA THR A 42 -9.88 18.80 -2.15
C THR A 42 -10.49 20.04 -2.81
N LYS A 43 -10.14 20.30 -4.08
CA LYS A 43 -10.75 21.41 -4.83
C LYS A 43 -12.27 21.28 -4.92
N LYS A 44 -12.78 20.06 -5.12
CA LYS A 44 -14.20 19.79 -5.37
C LYS A 44 -14.93 19.22 -4.15
N ASN A 45 -14.23 18.48 -3.30
CA ASN A 45 -14.86 17.66 -2.28
C ASN A 45 -14.30 17.89 -0.87
N LEU A 46 -15.12 17.51 0.10
CA LEU A 46 -14.75 17.27 1.49
C LEU A 46 -14.91 15.77 1.76
N ILE A 47 -13.83 15.11 2.18
CA ILE A 47 -13.80 13.69 2.53
C ILE A 47 -13.72 13.59 4.04
N CYS A 48 -14.62 12.81 4.63
CA CYS A 48 -14.69 12.58 6.06
C CYS A 48 -14.66 11.09 6.33
N ILE A 49 -13.71 10.64 7.15
CA ILE A 49 -13.75 9.28 7.70
C ILE A 49 -14.28 9.40 9.12
N VAL A 50 -15.42 8.77 9.37
CA VAL A 50 -16.06 8.78 10.68
C VAL A 50 -16.13 7.37 11.25
N ARG A 51 -15.98 7.29 12.57
CA ARG A 51 -16.08 6.07 13.35
C ARG A 51 -17.36 6.12 14.17
N GLY A 52 -18.25 5.16 13.95
CA GLY A 52 -19.40 4.90 14.81
C GLY A 52 -19.13 3.72 15.76
N ASN A 53 -20.17 3.34 16.52
CA ASN A 53 -20.09 2.21 17.45
C ASN A 53 -19.74 0.91 16.72
N ASP A 54 -20.32 0.67 15.54
CA ASP A 54 -20.21 -0.59 14.81
C ASP A 54 -19.56 -0.52 13.43
N GLU A 55 -19.40 0.67 12.86
CA GLU A 55 -18.88 0.84 11.50
C GLU A 55 -17.87 2.00 11.40
N VAL A 56 -16.99 1.89 10.39
CA VAL A 56 -16.20 3.02 9.87
C VAL A 56 -16.82 3.38 8.54
N VAL A 57 -17.11 4.67 8.36
CA VAL A 57 -17.77 5.18 7.17
C VAL A 57 -16.90 6.25 6.54
N ILE A 58 -16.68 6.13 5.23
CA ILE A 58 -16.09 7.19 4.41
C ILE A 58 -17.23 7.93 3.75
N PHE A 59 -17.39 9.21 4.06
CA PHE A 59 -18.29 10.11 3.36
C PHE A 59 -17.50 11.03 2.44
N VAL A 60 -18.03 11.25 1.24
CA VAL A 60 -17.54 12.28 0.34
C VAL A 60 -18.66 13.26 0.08
N TYR A 61 -18.42 14.54 0.34
CA TYR A 61 -19.34 15.63 0.09
C TYR A 61 -18.79 16.52 -1.01
N ARG A 62 -19.67 17.08 -1.84
CA ARG A 62 -19.27 18.15 -2.75
C ARG A 62 -19.16 19.46 -1.96
N ASN A 63 -18.09 20.22 -2.17
CA ASN A 63 -17.85 21.48 -1.45
C ASN A 63 -19.01 22.50 -1.61
N SER A 64 -19.73 22.45 -2.73
CA SER A 64 -20.91 23.29 -3.01
C SER A 64 -22.19 22.82 -2.31
N GLU A 65 -22.24 21.57 -1.85
CA GLU A 65 -23.45 20.91 -1.33
C GLU A 65 -23.12 20.30 0.04
N LYS A 66 -23.19 21.12 1.10
CA LYS A 66 -22.61 20.77 2.40
C LYS A 66 -23.39 19.76 3.26
N ASN A 67 -24.49 19.18 2.78
CA ASN A 67 -25.38 18.36 3.62
C ASN A 67 -25.79 17.01 3.03
N VAL A 68 -25.49 16.75 1.75
CA VAL A 68 -25.80 15.46 1.11
C VAL A 68 -24.48 14.84 0.67
N PRO A 69 -24.11 13.66 1.19
CA PRO A 69 -22.92 13.00 0.71
C PRO A 69 -23.11 12.65 -0.77
N LEU A 70 -22.14 13.05 -1.58
CA LEU A 70 -22.01 12.65 -2.97
C LEU A 70 -21.85 11.12 -3.07
N SER A 71 -21.09 10.53 -2.13
CA SER A 71 -20.88 9.09 -2.06
C SER A 71 -20.53 8.64 -0.64
N ARG A 72 -20.74 7.34 -0.36
CA ARG A 72 -20.52 6.71 0.94
C ARG A 72 -19.89 5.32 0.74
N ASN A 73 -18.87 4.98 1.52
CA ASN A 73 -18.34 3.61 1.58
C ASN A 73 -18.24 3.13 3.04
N VAL A 74 -18.62 1.87 3.29
CA VAL A 74 -18.53 1.21 4.60
C VAL A 74 -17.81 -0.13 4.60
N MET A 75 -17.25 -0.51 3.44
CA MET A 75 -16.70 -1.86 3.22
C MET A 75 -15.19 -1.86 3.00
N LEU A 76 -14.60 -0.68 2.79
CA LEU A 76 -13.18 -0.55 2.49
C LEU A 76 -12.30 -0.48 3.75
N LEU A 77 -12.82 0.13 4.81
CA LEU A 77 -12.10 0.33 6.08
C LEU A 77 -12.74 -0.46 7.21
N GLU A 78 -11.89 -0.93 8.10
CA GLU A 78 -12.24 -1.58 9.35
C GLU A 78 -11.89 -0.68 10.55
N LYS A 79 -12.45 -0.99 11.73
CA LYS A 79 -12.17 -0.22 12.94
C LYS A 79 -10.70 -0.29 13.37
N SER A 80 -10.04 -1.43 13.11
CA SER A 80 -8.61 -1.64 13.38
C SER A 80 -7.75 -0.65 12.62
N ASP A 81 -8.10 -0.34 11.36
CA ASP A 81 -7.34 0.59 10.52
C ASP A 81 -7.26 1.99 11.14
N ILE A 82 -8.38 2.41 11.76
CA ILE A 82 -8.46 3.68 12.47
C ILE A 82 -7.74 3.62 13.82
N ALA A 83 -7.89 2.52 14.55
CA ALA A 83 -7.27 2.35 15.86
C ALA A 83 -5.74 2.25 15.81
N GLU A 84 -5.20 1.71 14.72
CA GLU A 84 -3.76 1.55 14.47
C GLU A 84 -3.14 2.77 13.77
N GLU A 85 -3.94 3.81 13.48
CA GLU A 85 -3.49 5.04 12.80
C GLU A 85 -2.82 4.78 11.44
N VAL A 86 -3.24 3.73 10.73
CA VAL A 86 -2.63 3.33 9.45
C VAL A 86 -3.25 4.05 8.24
N VAL A 87 -4.35 4.77 8.44
CA VAL A 87 -5.06 5.46 7.35
C VAL A 87 -4.47 6.85 7.12
N ARG A 88 -4.19 7.17 5.86
CA ARG A 88 -3.81 8.52 5.44
C ARG A 88 -4.57 8.92 4.19
N LEU A 89 -5.00 10.18 4.14
CA LEU A 89 -5.69 10.78 3.00
C LEU A 89 -4.83 11.87 2.36
N GLU A 90 -4.76 11.91 1.05
CA GLU A 90 -4.10 12.97 0.29
C GLU A 90 -4.96 13.43 -0.90
N PRO A 91 -4.88 14.72 -1.29
CA PRO A 91 -5.45 15.15 -2.56
C PRO A 91 -4.77 14.41 -3.73
N PHE A 92 -5.55 13.97 -4.71
CA PHE A 92 -5.02 13.30 -5.90
C PHE A 92 -5.78 13.78 -7.14
N SER A 93 -5.11 14.60 -7.96
CA SER A 93 -5.77 15.33 -9.05
C SER A 93 -6.95 16.16 -8.49
N ASP A 94 -8.15 16.00 -9.06
CA ASP A 94 -9.39 16.59 -8.54
C ASP A 94 -10.13 15.67 -7.54
N GLY A 95 -9.67 14.43 -7.35
CA GLY A 95 -10.17 13.46 -6.39
C GLY A 95 -9.27 13.33 -5.17
N PHE A 96 -9.17 12.12 -4.61
CA PHE A 96 -8.35 11.84 -3.44
C PHE A 96 -7.72 10.45 -3.51
N ARG A 97 -6.66 10.27 -2.74
CA ARG A 97 -6.01 8.98 -2.54
C ARG A 97 -6.02 8.63 -1.07
N MET A 98 -6.26 7.37 -0.79
CA MET A 98 -6.20 6.79 0.54
C MET A 98 -5.06 5.78 0.59
N TYR A 99 -4.30 5.85 1.69
CA TYR A 99 -3.21 4.93 2.01
C TYR A 99 -3.57 4.16 3.27
N LEU A 100 -3.26 2.85 3.29
CA LEU A 100 -3.29 1.99 4.46
C LEU A 100 -1.86 1.48 4.70
N GLU A 101 -1.16 2.09 5.64
CA GLU A 101 0.27 1.92 5.86
C GLU A 101 0.55 0.91 6.97
N TYR A 102 0.72 -0.36 6.60
CA TYR A 102 1.15 -1.42 7.52
C TYR A 102 2.67 -1.57 7.51
N PRO A 103 3.26 -2.28 8.49
CA PRO A 103 4.72 -2.42 8.60
C PRO A 103 5.39 -2.87 7.29
N ASN A 104 4.80 -3.85 6.60
CA ASN A 104 5.39 -4.47 5.41
C ASN A 104 4.72 -4.08 4.09
N ASN A 105 3.52 -3.51 4.13
CA ASN A 105 2.73 -3.22 2.93
C ASN A 105 2.04 -1.87 3.04
N ILE A 106 2.02 -1.12 1.95
CA ILE A 106 1.19 0.08 1.82
C ILE A 106 0.14 -0.19 0.76
N TYR A 107 -1.13 -0.16 1.15
CA TYR A 107 -2.26 -0.31 0.23
C TYR A 107 -2.75 1.06 -0.20
N ILE A 108 -3.00 1.24 -1.49
CA ILE A 108 -3.33 2.53 -2.07
C ILE A 108 -4.63 2.40 -2.86
N VAL A 109 -5.58 3.31 -2.63
CA VAL A 109 -6.79 3.48 -3.44
C VAL A 109 -6.89 4.93 -3.88
N GLY A 110 -6.91 5.17 -5.18
CA GLY A 110 -7.25 6.47 -5.76
C GLY A 110 -8.71 6.50 -6.18
N VAL A 111 -9.42 7.57 -5.82
CA VAL A 111 -10.83 7.80 -6.16
C VAL A 111 -10.92 9.07 -7.01
N ASP A 112 -11.78 9.04 -8.03
CA ASP A 112 -12.00 10.18 -8.91
C ASP A 112 -12.66 11.39 -8.22
N ALA A 113 -12.78 12.47 -8.97
CA ALA A 113 -13.33 13.74 -8.49
C ALA A 113 -14.83 13.67 -8.18
N ASP A 114 -15.55 12.73 -8.77
CA ASP A 114 -16.98 12.56 -8.58
C ASP A 114 -17.30 11.49 -7.52
N ALA A 115 -16.27 10.91 -6.91
CA ALA A 115 -16.36 9.85 -5.90
C ALA A 115 -17.18 8.64 -6.37
N GLU A 116 -17.12 8.35 -7.67
CA GLU A 116 -17.85 7.26 -8.30
C GLU A 116 -16.91 6.11 -8.65
N HIS A 117 -15.74 6.43 -9.23
CA HIS A 117 -14.81 5.43 -9.78
C HIS A 117 -13.50 5.35 -9.01
N ILE A 118 -12.92 4.14 -9.06
CA ILE A 118 -11.55 3.91 -8.60
C ILE A 118 -10.61 4.15 -9.78
N VAL A 119 -9.66 5.07 -9.62
CA VAL A 119 -8.69 5.46 -10.65
C VAL A 119 -7.32 4.82 -10.44
N GLU A 120 -7.09 4.29 -9.25
CA GLU A 120 -5.86 3.58 -8.90
C GLU A 120 -6.16 2.57 -7.79
N SER A 121 -5.58 1.38 -7.89
CA SER A 121 -5.51 0.46 -6.77
C SER A 121 -4.21 -0.32 -6.82
N SER A 122 -3.41 -0.21 -5.76
CA SER A 122 -2.09 -0.81 -5.71
C SER A 122 -1.65 -1.22 -4.30
N VAL A 123 -0.68 -2.12 -4.25
CA VAL A 123 -0.01 -2.58 -3.04
C VAL A 123 1.49 -2.39 -3.23
N LEU A 124 2.10 -1.57 -2.39
CA LEU A 124 3.54 -1.45 -2.28
C LEU A 124 4.03 -2.44 -1.23
N VAL A 125 4.72 -3.49 -1.67
CA VAL A 125 5.29 -4.52 -0.80
C VAL A 125 6.74 -4.14 -0.50
N LYS A 126 7.09 -4.02 0.78
CA LYS A 126 8.48 -3.77 1.21
C LYS A 126 9.26 -5.08 1.17
N ILE A 127 10.45 -5.03 0.58
CA ILE A 127 11.38 -6.15 0.44
C ILE A 127 12.59 -5.85 1.33
N ASN A 128 12.91 -6.79 2.24
CA ASN A 128 14.06 -6.62 3.12
C ASN A 128 15.37 -6.69 2.35
N ALA A 129 16.33 -5.89 2.81
CA ALA A 129 17.70 -6.01 2.35
C ALA A 129 18.36 -7.27 2.92
N VAL A 130 19.04 -8.04 2.07
CA VAL A 130 19.89 -9.17 2.51
C VAL A 130 21.19 -8.67 3.14
N VAL A 131 21.66 -7.49 2.74
CA VAL A 131 22.89 -6.87 3.26
C VAL A 131 22.53 -5.84 4.33
N PRO A 132 23.18 -5.85 5.51
CA PRO A 132 23.03 -4.78 6.50
C PRO A 132 23.28 -3.42 5.84
N ASP A 133 22.42 -2.44 6.15
CA ASP A 133 22.52 -1.05 5.67
C ASP A 133 22.20 -0.79 4.18
N ALA A 134 21.80 -1.80 3.40
CA ALA A 134 21.25 -1.55 2.07
C ALA A 134 19.82 -0.99 2.18
N PRO A 135 19.41 -0.06 1.29
CA PRO A 135 18.08 0.53 1.34
C PRO A 135 17.02 -0.55 1.08
N PRO A 136 15.86 -0.49 1.78
CA PRO A 136 14.76 -1.41 1.51
C PRO A 136 14.27 -1.21 0.07
N GLN A 137 14.00 -2.33 -0.60
CA GLN A 137 13.40 -2.31 -1.93
C GLN A 137 11.87 -2.31 -1.82
N GLN A 138 11.20 -1.88 -2.88
CA GLN A 138 9.74 -1.90 -2.94
C GLN A 138 9.27 -2.52 -4.26
N MET A 139 8.27 -3.38 -4.16
CA MET A 139 7.55 -3.95 -5.29
C MET A 139 6.17 -3.32 -5.37
N SER A 140 5.84 -2.73 -6.52
CA SER A 140 4.51 -2.18 -6.78
C SER A 140 3.65 -3.21 -7.52
N LEU A 141 2.56 -3.62 -6.87
CA LEU A 141 1.54 -4.49 -7.43
C LEU A 141 0.31 -3.65 -7.74
N VAL A 142 -0.15 -3.64 -8.98
CA VAL A 142 -1.27 -2.81 -9.44
C VAL A 142 -2.41 -3.68 -9.94
N LEU A 143 -3.64 -3.23 -9.68
CA LEU A 143 -4.83 -3.87 -10.21
C LEU A 143 -4.90 -3.71 -11.73
N THR A 144 -5.23 -4.79 -12.45
CA THR A 144 -5.35 -4.76 -13.91
C THR A 144 -6.44 -3.79 -14.37
N SER A 145 -6.22 -3.09 -15.48
CA SER A 145 -7.07 -1.97 -15.92
C SER A 145 -8.52 -2.36 -16.18
N ASN A 146 -8.77 -3.56 -16.69
CA ASN A 146 -10.11 -4.10 -16.91
C ASN A 146 -10.87 -4.29 -15.59
N VAL A 147 -10.21 -4.80 -14.54
CA VAL A 147 -10.83 -4.95 -13.22
C VAL A 147 -11.05 -3.59 -12.58
N LEU A 148 -10.03 -2.72 -12.61
CA LEU A 148 -10.09 -1.37 -12.06
C LEU A 148 -11.26 -0.55 -12.62
N SER A 149 -11.48 -0.58 -13.94
CA SER A 149 -12.56 0.17 -14.60
C SER A 149 -13.98 -0.23 -14.18
N ALA A 150 -14.13 -1.45 -13.65
CA ALA A 150 -15.41 -1.96 -13.16
C ALA A 150 -15.68 -1.59 -11.70
N LEU A 151 -14.67 -1.13 -10.96
CA LEU A 151 -14.82 -0.79 -9.55
C LEU A 151 -15.60 0.51 -9.37
N ARG A 152 -16.40 0.55 -8.31
CA ARG A 152 -17.16 1.71 -7.87
C ARG A 152 -16.86 1.97 -6.41
N PHE A 153 -16.67 3.24 -6.06
CA PHE A 153 -16.28 3.62 -4.70
C PHE A 153 -17.33 3.19 -3.67
N GLU A 154 -18.62 3.36 -3.94
CA GLU A 154 -19.69 3.02 -3.00
C GLU A 154 -19.69 1.54 -2.56
N THR A 155 -19.44 0.64 -3.51
CA THR A 155 -19.46 -0.81 -3.28
C THR A 155 -18.07 -1.42 -3.11
N LEU A 156 -17.01 -0.60 -3.11
CA LEU A 156 -15.64 -1.10 -3.05
C LEU A 156 -15.39 -1.80 -1.72
N THR A 157 -15.05 -3.08 -1.80
CA THR A 157 -14.54 -3.86 -0.67
C THR A 157 -13.02 -3.92 -0.71
N ARG A 158 -12.40 -4.20 0.45
CA ARG A 158 -10.95 -4.44 0.55
C ARG A 158 -10.48 -5.59 -0.35
N SER A 159 -11.26 -6.67 -0.44
CA SER A 159 -10.91 -7.80 -1.31
C SER A 159 -10.94 -7.40 -2.79
N GLN A 160 -11.92 -6.63 -3.24
CA GLN A 160 -11.95 -6.16 -4.63
C GLN A 160 -10.77 -5.22 -4.97
N ALA A 161 -10.37 -4.36 -4.04
CA ALA A 161 -9.23 -3.46 -4.25
C ALA A 161 -7.89 -4.22 -4.31
N PHE A 162 -7.71 -5.26 -3.50
CA PHE A 162 -6.38 -5.84 -3.26
C PHE A 162 -6.30 -7.36 -3.45
N ASP A 163 -7.20 -7.95 -4.24
CA ASP A 163 -7.18 -9.38 -4.55
C ASP A 163 -5.91 -9.74 -5.34
N GLN A 164 -5.05 -10.54 -4.71
CA GLN A 164 -3.79 -11.02 -5.28
C GLN A 164 -3.96 -11.85 -6.55
N GLY A 165 -5.16 -12.38 -6.83
CA GLY A 165 -5.49 -13.10 -8.06
C GLY A 165 -5.54 -12.20 -9.30
N VAL A 166 -5.74 -10.90 -9.12
CA VAL A 166 -5.93 -9.91 -10.20
C VAL A 166 -4.93 -8.75 -10.17
N LEU A 167 -4.04 -8.73 -9.18
CA LEU A 167 -2.88 -7.84 -9.14
C LEU A 167 -1.79 -8.29 -10.12
N SER A 168 -1.06 -7.32 -10.65
CA SER A 168 0.07 -7.51 -11.57
C SER A 168 1.25 -6.66 -11.16
N LEU A 169 2.46 -7.10 -11.48
CA LEU A 169 3.67 -6.32 -11.23
C LEU A 169 3.68 -5.07 -12.12
N GLU A 170 3.79 -3.88 -11.53
CA GLU A 170 3.81 -2.63 -12.30
C GLU A 170 5.07 -2.53 -13.17
N LYS A 171 6.23 -2.83 -12.58
CA LYS A 171 7.54 -2.74 -13.22
C LYS A 171 8.45 -3.87 -12.74
N PRO A 172 9.29 -4.44 -13.61
CA PRO A 172 10.33 -5.36 -13.20
C PRO A 172 11.26 -4.73 -12.16
N LEU A 173 11.82 -5.55 -11.27
CA LEU A 173 12.81 -5.10 -10.29
C LEU A 173 13.82 -6.21 -9.98
N SER A 174 15.05 -5.85 -9.68
CA SER A 174 16.06 -6.79 -9.22
C SER A 174 15.99 -6.94 -7.70
N ALA A 175 15.80 -8.17 -7.24
CA ALA A 175 15.70 -8.53 -5.83
C ALA A 175 16.78 -9.56 -5.46
N ARG A 176 16.84 -9.91 -4.17
CA ARG A 176 17.63 -11.03 -3.69
C ARG A 176 16.75 -12.00 -2.91
N ILE A 177 17.10 -13.28 -2.99
CA ILE A 177 16.47 -14.30 -2.14
C ILE A 177 16.85 -14.04 -0.68
N THR A 178 15.85 -13.93 0.19
CA THR A 178 16.03 -13.75 1.64
C THR A 178 15.96 -15.09 2.38
N ALA A 179 15.20 -16.05 1.85
CA ALA A 179 15.12 -17.40 2.38
C ALA A 179 16.45 -18.16 2.27
N GLN A 180 16.74 -19.02 3.24
CA GLN A 180 17.94 -19.88 3.23
C GLN A 180 18.01 -20.76 1.98
N LYS A 181 16.85 -21.24 1.53
CA LYS A 181 16.69 -22.06 0.33
C LYS A 181 15.28 -21.91 -0.19
N THR A 182 15.13 -21.59 -1.47
CA THR A 182 13.84 -21.55 -2.17
C THR A 182 13.83 -22.49 -3.37
N LYS A 183 12.65 -22.99 -3.73
CA LYS A 183 12.42 -23.83 -4.90
C LYS A 183 11.91 -22.97 -6.04
N VAL A 184 12.55 -23.07 -7.20
CA VAL A 184 12.06 -22.45 -8.43
C VAL A 184 11.14 -23.43 -9.14
N SER A 185 9.85 -23.09 -9.18
CA SER A 185 8.78 -23.95 -9.72
C SER A 185 8.38 -23.51 -11.12
N TYR A 186 8.01 -24.46 -11.99
CA TYR A 186 7.56 -24.12 -13.35
C TYR A 186 6.23 -23.31 -13.35
N LEU A 187 5.36 -23.58 -12.38
CA LEU A 187 4.08 -22.91 -12.19
C LEU A 187 3.86 -22.53 -10.72
N PRO A 188 3.10 -21.46 -10.44
CA PRO A 188 2.74 -21.10 -9.08
C PRO A 188 1.87 -22.19 -8.45
N GLY A 189 2.18 -22.58 -7.21
CA GLY A 189 1.44 -23.58 -6.44
C GLY A 189 1.87 -25.05 -6.66
N LEU A 190 2.77 -25.32 -7.61
CA LEU A 190 3.23 -26.69 -7.91
C LEU A 190 4.67 -26.92 -7.45
N SER A 191 4.87 -26.98 -6.14
CA SER A 191 6.20 -27.14 -5.50
C SER A 191 6.88 -28.50 -5.72
N SER A 192 6.17 -29.47 -6.33
CA SER A 192 6.68 -30.79 -6.72
C SER A 192 7.41 -30.78 -8.07
N LEU A 193 7.26 -29.74 -8.89
CA LEU A 193 7.90 -29.58 -10.19
C LEU A 193 8.95 -28.45 -10.12
N SER A 194 9.93 -28.62 -9.23
CA SER A 194 11.03 -27.66 -9.08
C SER A 194 12.19 -27.97 -10.03
N GLU A 195 12.62 -26.99 -10.82
CA GLU A 195 13.74 -27.12 -11.76
C GLU A 195 15.09 -26.90 -11.07
N MET A 196 15.12 -26.04 -10.05
CA MET A 196 16.33 -25.69 -9.33
C MET A 196 16.02 -25.12 -7.94
N HIS A 197 17.08 -24.89 -7.17
CA HIS A 197 16.99 -24.17 -5.91
C HIS A 197 17.88 -22.95 -5.95
N LEU A 198 17.41 -21.88 -5.33
CA LEU A 198 18.21 -20.69 -5.05
C LEU A 198 18.49 -20.61 -3.55
N ALA A 199 19.64 -20.05 -3.20
CA ALA A 199 20.07 -19.83 -1.84
C ALA A 199 19.93 -18.35 -1.45
N GLN A 200 19.98 -18.09 -0.15
CA GLN A 200 20.00 -16.72 0.36
C GLN A 200 21.08 -15.89 -0.31
N GLY A 201 20.72 -14.68 -0.75
CA GLY A 201 21.61 -13.73 -1.40
C GLY A 201 21.68 -13.86 -2.92
N ASP A 202 21.15 -14.93 -3.53
CA ASP A 202 21.06 -15.04 -4.99
C ASP A 202 20.26 -13.86 -5.57
N SER A 203 20.84 -13.20 -6.58
CA SER A 203 20.20 -12.09 -7.29
C SER A 203 19.23 -12.62 -8.34
N VAL A 204 18.02 -12.06 -8.38
CA VAL A 204 16.98 -12.41 -9.34
C VAL A 204 16.32 -11.17 -9.91
N ASP A 205 15.87 -11.24 -11.16
CA ASP A 205 15.00 -10.21 -11.74
C ASP A 205 13.55 -10.67 -11.61
N VAL A 206 12.76 -9.93 -10.83
CA VAL A 206 11.33 -10.16 -10.69
C VAL A 206 10.63 -9.54 -11.89
N VAL A 207 9.92 -10.37 -12.65
CA VAL A 207 9.28 -9.99 -13.92
C VAL A 207 7.77 -10.23 -13.95
N GLY A 208 7.21 -10.80 -12.88
CA GLY A 208 5.76 -11.00 -12.78
C GLY A 208 5.30 -11.38 -11.38
N PHE A 209 3.99 -11.32 -11.19
CA PHE A 209 3.31 -11.67 -9.93
C PHE A 209 2.02 -12.43 -10.23
N LYS A 210 1.69 -13.41 -9.40
CA LYS A 210 0.41 -14.13 -9.44
C LYS A 210 0.13 -14.79 -8.09
N GLY A 211 -0.90 -14.34 -7.36
CA GLY A 211 -1.43 -15.03 -6.19
C GLY A 211 -0.40 -15.37 -5.12
N GLY A 212 0.47 -14.42 -4.76
CA GLY A 212 1.52 -14.62 -3.76
C GLY A 212 2.81 -15.28 -4.28
N TRP A 213 2.88 -15.56 -5.59
CA TRP A 213 4.08 -16.03 -6.27
C TRP A 213 4.64 -14.93 -7.15
N ILE A 214 5.95 -14.90 -7.28
CA ILE A 214 6.65 -14.01 -8.19
C ILE A 214 7.33 -14.82 -9.28
N LYS A 215 7.23 -14.33 -10.52
CA LYS A 215 7.99 -14.88 -11.64
C LYS A 215 9.34 -14.21 -11.65
N ILE A 216 10.39 -15.01 -11.69
CA ILE A 216 11.77 -14.56 -11.70
C ILE A 216 12.48 -15.01 -12.96
N ASN A 217 13.46 -14.21 -13.34
CA ASN A 217 14.55 -14.62 -14.19
C ASN A 217 15.84 -14.67 -13.35
N TYR A 218 16.64 -15.70 -13.55
CA TYR A 218 17.87 -15.94 -12.82
C TYR A 218 18.98 -16.34 -13.77
N LYS A 219 20.16 -15.74 -13.57
CA LYS A 219 21.37 -16.09 -14.30
C LYS A 219 22.47 -16.39 -13.29
N ALA A 220 22.84 -17.67 -13.20
CA ALA A 220 23.99 -18.07 -12.41
C ALA A 220 25.27 -17.45 -12.99
N SER A 221 26.20 -17.04 -12.14
CA SER A 221 27.43 -16.36 -12.54
C SER A 221 28.29 -17.15 -13.55
N ASN A 222 28.09 -18.47 -13.60
CA ASN A 222 28.89 -19.40 -14.41
C ASN A 222 28.06 -20.05 -15.54
N ASP A 223 26.81 -19.63 -15.74
CA ASP A 223 25.90 -20.23 -16.71
C ASP A 223 25.59 -19.25 -17.86
N LEU A 224 25.61 -19.79 -19.08
CA LEU A 224 25.24 -19.06 -20.30
C LEU A 224 23.71 -19.03 -20.49
N HIS A 225 22.98 -19.86 -19.74
CA HIS A 225 21.53 -19.97 -19.82
C HIS A 225 20.83 -19.19 -18.69
N GLU A 226 19.78 -18.46 -19.07
CA GLU A 226 18.87 -17.79 -18.14
C GLU A 226 17.74 -18.77 -17.79
N SER A 227 17.55 -19.01 -16.51
CA SER A 227 16.46 -19.84 -15.98
C SER A 227 15.30 -18.94 -15.56
N SER A 228 14.07 -19.34 -15.87
CA SER A 228 12.87 -18.60 -15.48
C SER A 228 11.90 -19.51 -14.73
N GLY A 229 11.26 -19.00 -13.69
CA GLY A 229 10.30 -19.77 -12.92
C GLY A 229 9.63 -18.96 -11.82
N TRP A 230 8.92 -19.66 -10.94
CA TRP A 230 8.12 -19.06 -9.88
C TRP A 230 8.71 -19.40 -8.52
N VAL A 231 8.84 -18.38 -7.67
CA VAL A 231 9.18 -18.52 -6.25
C VAL A 231 8.09 -17.85 -5.40
N LEU A 232 8.00 -18.24 -4.13
CA LEU A 232 7.07 -17.60 -3.21
C LEU A 232 7.52 -16.16 -2.97
N LEU A 233 6.57 -15.21 -2.92
CA LEU A 233 6.87 -13.84 -2.55
C LEU A 233 7.60 -13.79 -1.19
N ALA A 234 7.15 -14.60 -0.24
CA ALA A 234 7.76 -14.70 1.09
C ALA A 234 9.26 -15.07 1.09
N ASP A 235 9.77 -15.68 0.02
CA ASP A 235 11.19 -16.06 -0.08
C ASP A 235 12.10 -14.90 -0.51
N ILE A 236 11.52 -13.76 -0.88
CA ILE A 236 12.23 -12.50 -1.13
C ILE A 236 11.82 -11.39 -0.16
N LEU A 237 10.87 -11.64 0.76
CA LEU A 237 10.49 -10.65 1.77
C LEU A 237 11.52 -10.56 2.88
#